data_AF-A0A8E2JWX1-F1
#
_entry.id   AF-A0A8E2JWX1-F1
#
_cell.length_a   1.000
_cell.length_b   1.000
_cell.length_c   1.000
_cell.angle_alpha   90.00
_cell.angle_beta   90.00
_cell.angle_gamma   90.00
#
_symmetry.space_group_name_H-M   'P 1'
#
loop_
_entity.id
_entity.type
_entity.pdbx_description
1 polymer ?
#
loop_
_entity_poly.entity_id
_entity_poly.type
_entity_poly.pdbx_seq_one_letter_code
_entity_poly.pdbx_strand_id
1 'polypeptide(L)'
;MPPRLNILSIPRAIAFRPRAPVSVWRNERVIRISPSLSLCRNFADSKDPPAVDKSQNRDAQPLPHVSEEAAETAEIMGLEGPDIEQGTPVEEIVKGDKEAQDKLPKVIKDSIKSSAPKGSRSFSTSAFRPQDLELVEMEAPPPPPVMLGIKFGLPALPIPSDAHLKYRYDPVVKQVTNLLMRHGKLSIAQRNMSLILTHLRTSPPPTINPARPLIPGAPPPSHLPLNPILYLTLAIDSVAPLLRIRSQKGAAGGGVALQIPVPLGLRQRRRTAVEWILTAATKRKNRGSGKGGFAQRVAEELVAVVEGKSSVWERRNAIHKLGVAARANLNLRRR
;
A
#
# COMPACT_ATOMS: atom_id res chain seq x y z
N MET A 1 -33.87 -11.48 48.11
CA MET A 1 -33.39 -12.87 48.11
C MET A 1 -32.28 -13.02 47.07
N PRO A 2 -31.08 -13.49 47.42
CA PRO A 2 -30.06 -13.82 46.42
C PRO A 2 -30.36 -15.19 45.77
N PRO A 3 -30.01 -15.41 44.49
CA PRO A 3 -30.27 -16.67 43.81
C PRO A 3 -29.33 -17.79 44.28
N ARG A 4 -29.89 -18.99 44.46
CA ARG A 4 -29.19 -20.20 44.90
C ARG A 4 -28.25 -20.72 43.81
N LEU A 5 -27.00 -20.98 44.17
CA LEU A 5 -26.00 -21.61 43.30
C LEU A 5 -26.26 -23.12 43.22
N ASN A 6 -26.47 -23.64 42.00
CA ASN A 6 -26.55 -25.08 41.73
C ASN A 6 -25.14 -25.69 41.75
N ILE A 7 -24.87 -26.60 42.69
CA ILE A 7 -23.56 -27.23 42.91
C ILE A 7 -23.41 -28.57 42.14
N LEU A 8 -24.41 -28.95 41.33
CA LEU A 8 -24.40 -30.23 40.59
C LEU A 8 -24.21 -30.04 39.08
N SER A 9 -23.07 -29.50 38.67
CA SER A 9 -22.63 -29.58 37.26
C SER A 9 -21.44 -30.53 37.13
N ILE A 10 -21.68 -31.69 36.51
CA ILE A 10 -20.65 -32.66 36.12
C ILE A 10 -19.68 -31.99 35.12
N PRO A 11 -18.35 -32.06 35.29
CA PRO A 11 -17.42 -31.46 34.34
C PRO A 11 -17.41 -32.27 33.04
N ARG A 12 -17.80 -31.63 31.93
CA ARG A 12 -17.53 -32.18 30.59
C ARG A 12 -16.02 -32.17 30.34
N ALA A 13 -15.43 -33.33 30.11
CA ALA A 13 -14.06 -33.47 29.68
C ALA A 13 -13.87 -32.81 28.30
N ILE A 14 -13.06 -31.75 28.24
CA ILE A 14 -12.66 -31.11 26.99
C ILE A 14 -11.46 -31.91 26.46
N ALA A 15 -11.65 -32.65 25.37
CA ALA A 15 -10.54 -33.29 24.66
C ALA A 15 -9.64 -32.21 24.04
N PHE A 16 -8.44 -32.05 24.58
CA PHE A 16 -7.41 -31.17 24.04
C PHE A 16 -6.82 -31.82 22.78
N ARG A 17 -7.28 -31.43 21.59
CA ARG A 17 -6.54 -31.74 20.36
C ARG A 17 -5.35 -30.79 20.25
N PRO A 18 -4.09 -31.27 20.21
CA PRO A 18 -2.98 -30.40 19.87
C PRO A 18 -3.19 -29.89 18.44
N ARG A 19 -3.23 -28.56 18.29
CA ARG A 19 -3.25 -27.91 16.98
C ARG A 19 -1.93 -28.27 16.31
N ALA A 20 -1.97 -28.82 15.09
CA ALA A 20 -0.77 -29.03 14.29
C ALA A 20 0.01 -27.71 14.20
N PRO A 21 1.35 -27.71 14.31
CA PRO A 21 2.12 -26.49 14.20
C PRO A 21 1.85 -25.88 12.82
N VAL A 22 1.34 -24.65 12.84
CA VAL A 22 1.24 -23.82 11.64
C VAL A 22 2.65 -23.75 11.07
N SER A 23 2.78 -24.13 9.81
CA SER A 23 4.00 -24.01 9.03
C SER A 23 4.62 -22.64 9.27
N VAL A 24 5.91 -22.68 9.64
CA VAL A 24 6.78 -21.52 9.74
C VAL A 24 6.64 -20.71 8.46
N TRP A 25 6.22 -19.45 8.60
CA TRP A 25 6.28 -18.50 7.51
C TRP A 25 7.74 -18.36 7.10
N ARG A 26 8.05 -18.79 5.87
CA ARG A 26 9.29 -18.42 5.19
C ARG A 26 9.34 -16.89 5.16
N ASN A 27 10.51 -16.34 5.46
CA ASN A 27 10.81 -14.94 5.16
C ASN A 27 10.53 -14.72 3.66
N GLU A 28 9.53 -13.90 3.35
CA GLU A 28 9.43 -13.29 2.03
C GLU A 28 10.64 -12.36 1.89
N ARG A 29 11.73 -12.90 1.34
CA ARG A 29 12.63 -12.08 0.54
C ARG A 29 11.79 -11.64 -0.65
N VAL A 30 11.72 -10.32 -0.87
CA VAL A 30 11.27 -9.76 -2.14
C VAL A 30 12.26 -10.24 -3.20
N ILE A 31 11.94 -11.37 -3.83
CA ILE A 31 12.62 -11.82 -5.04
C ILE A 31 12.12 -10.87 -6.13
N ARG A 32 13.02 -10.00 -6.61
CA ARG A 32 12.81 -9.31 -7.87
C ARG A 32 12.64 -10.39 -8.93
N ILE A 33 11.46 -10.42 -9.54
CA ILE A 33 11.11 -11.36 -10.61
C ILE A 33 12.06 -11.08 -11.78
N SER A 34 12.93 -12.03 -12.10
CA SER A 34 13.65 -12.08 -13.37
C SER A 34 12.69 -12.54 -14.48
N PRO A 35 12.76 -11.99 -15.70
CA PRO A 35 11.81 -12.29 -16.78
C PRO A 35 12.21 -13.57 -17.52
N SER A 36 12.28 -14.69 -16.82
CA SER A 36 12.53 -16.00 -17.42
C SER A 36 11.73 -17.08 -16.67
N LEU A 37 10.42 -16.91 -16.62
CA LEU A 37 9.49 -17.97 -16.28
C LEU A 37 8.43 -18.02 -17.37
N SER A 38 8.60 -19.01 -18.24
CA SER A 38 7.60 -19.51 -19.17
C SER A 38 6.27 -19.72 -18.42
N LEU A 39 5.25 -19.00 -18.87
CA LEU A 39 3.90 -19.04 -18.33
C LEU A 39 3.27 -20.40 -18.68
N CYS A 40 3.38 -21.41 -17.82
CA CYS A 40 2.61 -22.64 -17.98
C CYS A 40 1.12 -22.34 -17.78
N ARG A 41 0.32 -22.55 -18.83
CA ARG A 41 -1.15 -22.49 -18.77
C ARG A 41 -1.68 -23.62 -17.88
N ASN A 42 -2.57 -23.30 -16.94
CA ASN A 42 -3.13 -24.23 -15.96
C ASN A 42 -4.34 -25.06 -16.46
N PHE A 43 -4.45 -25.35 -17.75
CA PHE A 43 -5.53 -26.19 -18.28
C PHE A 43 -5.01 -27.09 -19.39
N ALA A 44 -4.67 -28.33 -19.04
CA ALA A 44 -4.62 -29.46 -19.95
C ALA A 44 -4.91 -30.73 -19.13
N ASP A 45 -6.05 -31.35 -19.39
CA ASP A 45 -6.43 -32.65 -18.85
C ASP A 45 -5.44 -33.72 -19.33
N SER A 46 -5.08 -34.65 -18.46
CA SER A 46 -4.06 -35.69 -18.69
C SER A 46 -4.51 -36.84 -19.61
N LYS A 47 -5.31 -36.55 -20.64
CA LYS A 47 -5.96 -37.58 -21.47
C LYS A 47 -6.06 -37.24 -22.96
N ASP A 48 -5.05 -36.60 -23.53
CA ASP A 48 -4.86 -36.54 -24.99
C ASP A 48 -3.65 -37.43 -25.38
N PRO A 49 -3.72 -38.18 -26.50
CA PRO A 49 -2.55 -38.91 -27.00
C PRO A 49 -1.44 -37.92 -27.40
N PRO A 50 -0.15 -38.31 -27.32
CA PRO A 50 0.94 -37.43 -27.71
C PRO A 50 0.76 -36.96 -29.16
N ALA A 51 1.01 -35.67 -29.39
CA ALA A 51 0.97 -35.08 -30.72
C ALA A 51 1.89 -35.89 -31.65
N VAL A 52 1.35 -36.32 -32.80
CA VAL A 52 2.10 -37.05 -33.81
C VAL A 52 3.18 -36.12 -34.37
N ASP A 53 4.46 -36.53 -34.24
CA ASP A 53 5.60 -35.84 -34.86
C ASP A 53 5.45 -35.89 -36.39
N LYS A 54 4.90 -34.83 -36.98
CA LYS A 54 4.72 -34.68 -38.43
C LYS A 54 6.00 -34.26 -39.16
N SER A 55 7.14 -34.18 -38.47
CA SER A 55 8.43 -33.75 -39.03
C SER A 55 8.95 -34.64 -40.15
N GLN A 56 8.46 -35.88 -40.26
CA GLN A 56 8.83 -36.82 -41.32
C GLN A 56 7.94 -36.77 -42.57
N ASN A 57 6.83 -36.02 -42.54
CA ASN A 57 5.98 -35.84 -43.73
C ASN A 57 6.62 -34.81 -44.67
N ARG A 58 6.89 -35.20 -45.93
CA ARG A 58 7.45 -34.29 -46.95
C ARG A 58 6.59 -33.04 -47.16
N ASP A 59 5.27 -33.18 -47.03
CA ASP A 59 4.31 -32.07 -47.18
C ASP A 59 4.27 -31.10 -45.98
N ALA A 60 4.95 -31.43 -44.87
CA ALA A 60 4.97 -30.62 -43.66
C ALA A 60 6.27 -29.82 -43.48
N GLN A 61 7.21 -29.91 -44.43
CA GLN A 61 8.41 -29.09 -44.41
C GLN A 61 8.05 -27.64 -44.77
N PRO A 62 8.50 -26.65 -43.98
CA PRO A 62 8.31 -25.25 -44.34
C PRO A 62 9.01 -24.98 -45.68
N LEU A 63 8.36 -24.21 -46.55
CA LEU A 63 8.95 -23.81 -47.83
C LEU A 63 10.28 -23.05 -47.58
N PRO A 64 11.30 -23.27 -48.41
CA PRO A 64 12.59 -22.57 -48.29
C PRO A 64 12.45 -21.07 -48.47
N HIS A 65 13.46 -20.31 -48.03
CA HIS A 65 13.44 -18.86 -48.17
C HIS A 65 13.58 -18.47 -49.65
N VAL A 66 12.97 -17.36 -50.09
CA VAL A 66 12.95 -16.95 -51.50
C VAL A 66 14.36 -16.79 -52.10
N SER A 67 15.35 -16.42 -51.29
CA SER A 67 16.75 -16.36 -51.72
C SER A 67 17.39 -17.74 -51.91
N GLU A 68 16.99 -18.72 -51.11
CA GLU A 68 17.47 -20.11 -51.22
C GLU A 68 16.84 -20.78 -52.45
N GLU A 69 15.55 -20.57 -52.70
CA GLU A 69 14.89 -21.02 -53.94
C GLU A 69 15.51 -20.39 -55.20
N ALA A 70 15.84 -19.09 -55.15
CA ALA A 70 16.51 -18.40 -56.24
C ALA A 70 17.94 -18.94 -56.49
N ALA A 71 18.67 -19.31 -55.43
CA ALA A 71 19.99 -19.92 -55.54
C ALA A 71 19.90 -21.34 -56.12
N GLU A 72 19.00 -22.19 -55.61
CA GLU A 72 18.80 -23.55 -56.12
C GLU A 72 18.34 -23.55 -57.60
N THR A 73 17.45 -22.63 -57.97
CA THR A 73 17.03 -22.50 -59.38
C THR A 73 18.13 -21.99 -60.29
N ALA A 74 18.99 -21.08 -59.81
CA ALA A 74 20.17 -20.61 -60.55
C ALA A 74 21.20 -21.73 -60.73
N GLU A 75 21.45 -22.54 -59.69
CA GLU A 75 22.31 -23.73 -59.74
C GLU A 75 21.81 -24.73 -60.79
N ILE A 76 20.49 -24.99 -60.83
CA ILE A 76 19.87 -25.87 -61.82
C ILE A 76 19.97 -25.29 -63.23
N MET A 77 19.84 -23.97 -63.38
CA MET A 77 19.94 -23.28 -64.68
C MET A 77 21.38 -22.97 -65.12
N GLY A 78 22.39 -23.30 -64.29
CA GLY A 78 23.81 -23.06 -64.57
C GLY A 78 24.21 -21.57 -64.53
N LEU A 79 23.46 -20.74 -63.81
CA LEU A 79 23.76 -19.32 -63.58
C LEU A 79 24.30 -19.13 -62.15
N GLU A 80 25.16 -18.13 -61.93
CA GLU A 80 25.60 -17.77 -60.58
C GLU A 80 24.43 -17.20 -59.77
N GLY A 81 24.04 -17.87 -58.69
CA GLY A 81 22.99 -17.45 -57.76
C GLY A 81 23.46 -16.36 -56.78
N PRO A 82 22.53 -15.68 -56.08
CA PRO A 82 22.90 -14.64 -55.11
C PRO A 82 23.59 -15.23 -53.87
N ASP A 83 24.68 -14.61 -53.41
CA ASP A 83 25.42 -15.02 -52.21
C ASP A 83 24.54 -14.96 -50.95
N ILE A 84 24.29 -16.13 -50.36
CA ILE A 84 23.40 -16.28 -49.18
C ILE A 84 24.03 -15.69 -47.91
N GLU A 85 25.37 -15.57 -47.86
CA GLU A 85 26.11 -15.09 -46.67
C GLU A 85 26.07 -13.56 -46.49
N GLN A 86 25.81 -12.79 -47.56
CA GLN A 86 25.80 -11.33 -47.51
C GLN A 86 24.56 -10.78 -48.20
N GLY A 87 23.62 -10.26 -47.42
CA GLY A 87 22.42 -9.63 -47.96
C GLY A 87 22.76 -8.35 -48.73
N THR A 88 22.40 -8.29 -50.02
CA THR A 88 22.46 -7.05 -50.78
C THR A 88 21.53 -6.01 -50.15
N PRO A 89 21.99 -4.77 -49.90
CA PRO A 89 21.18 -3.76 -49.26
C PRO A 89 19.94 -3.44 -50.10
N VAL A 90 18.79 -3.32 -49.45
CA VAL A 90 17.48 -3.09 -50.09
C VAL A 90 17.47 -1.87 -51.02
N GLU A 91 18.32 -0.87 -50.73
CA GLU A 91 18.48 0.32 -51.55
C GLU A 91 19.02 0.04 -52.96
N GLU A 92 19.83 -1.00 -53.14
CA GLU A 92 20.43 -1.35 -54.43
C GLU A 92 19.45 -2.14 -55.29
N ILE A 93 18.67 -3.03 -54.68
CA ILE A 93 17.62 -3.82 -55.34
C ILE A 93 16.53 -2.89 -55.89
N VAL A 94 16.10 -1.91 -55.08
CA VAL A 94 15.02 -0.98 -55.43
C VAL A 94 15.44 0.03 -56.50
N LYS A 95 16.73 0.33 -56.65
CA LYS A 95 17.21 1.30 -57.66
C LYS A 95 16.95 0.83 -59.10
N GLY A 96 16.97 -0.48 -59.34
CA GLY A 96 16.73 -1.08 -60.66
C GLY A 96 15.25 -1.06 -61.10
N ASP A 97 14.32 -1.17 -60.14
CA ASP A 97 12.91 -1.43 -60.43
C ASP A 97 12.01 -0.24 -60.09
N LYS A 98 11.55 0.48 -61.13
CA LYS A 98 10.66 1.64 -60.98
C LYS A 98 9.30 1.26 -60.38
N GLU A 99 8.78 0.08 -60.70
CA GLU A 99 7.51 -0.41 -60.16
C GLU A 99 7.59 -0.77 -58.67
N ALA A 100 8.76 -1.23 -58.21
CA ALA A 100 9.00 -1.53 -56.81
C ALA A 100 9.11 -0.23 -55.99
N GLN A 101 9.72 0.81 -56.55
CA GLN A 101 9.80 2.13 -55.92
C GLN A 101 8.41 2.68 -55.58
N ASP A 102 7.42 2.53 -56.47
CA ASP A 102 6.08 3.07 -56.25
C ASP A 102 5.30 2.35 -55.13
N LYS A 103 5.59 1.08 -54.87
CA LYS A 103 4.92 0.28 -53.84
C LYS A 103 5.55 0.38 -52.44
N LEU A 104 6.67 1.10 -52.30
CA LEU A 104 7.37 1.22 -51.01
C LEU A 104 6.62 2.10 -49.99
N PRO A 105 6.76 1.78 -48.69
CA PRO A 105 6.27 2.64 -47.62
C PRO A 105 7.00 3.99 -47.61
N LYS A 106 6.28 5.05 -47.25
CA LYS A 106 6.75 6.45 -47.35
C LYS A 106 8.11 6.70 -46.66
N VAL A 107 8.35 6.09 -45.50
CA VAL A 107 9.60 6.24 -44.73
C VAL A 107 10.84 5.81 -45.52
N ILE A 108 10.72 4.77 -46.36
CA ILE A 108 11.83 4.24 -47.17
C ILE A 108 12.01 5.06 -48.46
N LYS A 109 10.93 5.59 -49.03
CA LYS A 109 11.01 6.55 -50.15
C LYS A 109 11.78 7.81 -49.76
N ASP A 110 11.57 8.28 -48.53
CA ASP A 110 12.22 9.49 -48.00
C ASP A 110 13.72 9.26 -47.72
N SER A 111 14.14 8.05 -47.32
CA SER A 111 15.55 7.71 -47.13
C SER A 111 16.31 7.58 -48.45
N ILE A 112 15.69 7.02 -49.51
CA ILE A 112 16.32 6.88 -50.84
C ILE A 112 16.47 8.24 -51.53
N LYS A 113 15.50 9.15 -51.36
CA LYS A 113 15.49 10.47 -52.02
C LYS A 113 16.43 11.49 -51.34
N SER A 114 16.86 11.22 -50.10
CA SER A 114 17.74 12.11 -49.35
C SER A 114 19.21 11.72 -49.51
N SER A 115 19.85 12.19 -50.59
CA SER A 115 21.31 12.14 -50.71
C SER A 115 21.95 13.04 -49.63
N ALA A 116 22.55 12.42 -48.62
CA ALA A 116 23.34 13.01 -47.52
C ALA A 116 22.62 14.07 -46.65
N PRO A 117 22.40 13.83 -45.34
CA PRO A 117 21.80 14.84 -44.47
C PRO A 117 22.82 15.95 -44.15
N LYS A 118 22.71 17.10 -44.83
CA LYS A 118 23.21 18.38 -44.31
C LYS A 118 22.27 18.86 -43.21
N GLY A 119 22.53 18.44 -41.97
CA GLY A 119 21.82 18.98 -40.82
C GLY A 119 22.05 18.18 -39.55
N SER A 120 22.85 18.75 -38.64
CA SER A 120 22.93 18.31 -37.25
C SER A 120 21.62 18.66 -36.54
N ARG A 121 20.61 17.83 -36.72
CA ARG A 121 19.44 17.81 -35.84
C ARG A 121 19.53 16.56 -35.00
N SER A 122 19.84 16.77 -33.73
CA SER A 122 19.87 15.72 -32.71
C SER A 122 18.50 15.08 -32.62
N PHE A 123 18.29 13.99 -33.36
CA PHE A 123 17.24 13.05 -33.00
C PHE A 123 17.59 12.55 -31.61
N SER A 124 16.74 12.86 -30.64
CA SER A 124 16.83 12.33 -29.29
C SER A 124 16.46 10.85 -29.33
N THR A 125 17.38 10.02 -29.82
CA THR A 125 17.42 8.62 -29.44
C THR A 125 17.87 8.60 -27.99
N SER A 126 16.91 8.56 -27.06
CA SER A 126 17.20 7.98 -25.74
C SER A 126 17.35 6.47 -25.91
N ALA A 127 18.37 6.06 -26.67
CA ALA A 127 18.98 4.77 -26.48
C ALA A 127 19.63 4.87 -25.10
N PHE A 128 19.13 4.07 -24.15
CA PHE A 128 19.80 3.91 -22.87
C PHE A 128 21.24 3.51 -23.15
N ARG A 129 22.19 4.44 -22.97
CA ARG A 129 23.59 4.07 -22.81
C ARG A 129 23.62 3.13 -21.59
N PRO A 130 24.20 1.92 -21.69
CA PRO A 130 24.54 1.13 -20.51
C PRO A 130 25.81 1.72 -19.88
N GLN A 131 25.71 2.98 -19.47
CA GLN A 131 26.68 3.83 -18.76
C GLN A 131 25.77 4.89 -18.13
N ASP A 132 25.02 4.63 -17.07
CA ASP A 132 25.42 4.15 -15.75
C ASP A 132 24.32 3.25 -15.18
N LEU A 133 24.17 2.05 -15.74
CA LEU A 133 23.90 0.94 -14.84
C LEU A 133 25.20 0.83 -14.06
N GLU A 134 25.25 1.46 -12.89
CA GLU A 134 25.98 0.87 -11.78
C GLU A 134 25.56 -0.60 -11.82
N LEU A 135 26.41 -1.43 -12.42
CA LEU A 135 26.58 -2.79 -12.01
C LEU A 135 26.97 -2.64 -10.54
N VAL A 136 25.96 -2.42 -9.70
CA VAL A 136 25.98 -2.94 -8.35
C VAL A 136 26.14 -4.40 -8.63
N GLU A 137 27.40 -4.83 -8.73
CA GLU A 137 27.76 -6.20 -8.49
C GLU A 137 26.91 -6.54 -7.28
N MET A 138 25.96 -7.46 -7.47
CA MET A 138 25.45 -8.21 -6.33
C MET A 138 26.60 -9.08 -5.86
N GLU A 139 27.70 -8.45 -5.44
CA GLU A 139 28.72 -9.04 -4.64
C GLU A 139 27.94 -9.47 -3.41
N ALA A 140 27.72 -10.78 -3.33
CA ALA A 140 27.17 -11.36 -2.13
C ALA A 140 28.00 -10.78 -0.99
N PRO A 141 27.37 -10.10 -0.01
CA PRO A 141 28.13 -9.47 1.07
C PRO A 141 29.10 -10.52 1.61
N PRO A 142 30.38 -10.17 1.82
CA PRO A 142 31.38 -11.13 2.25
C PRO A 142 30.79 -11.94 3.40
N PRO A 143 30.94 -13.27 3.40
CA PRO A 143 30.31 -14.12 4.41
C PRO A 143 30.62 -13.50 5.77
N PRO A 144 29.60 -13.15 6.58
CA PRO A 144 29.84 -12.47 7.82
C PRO A 144 30.83 -13.31 8.62
N PRO A 145 31.79 -12.69 9.35
CA PRO A 145 32.75 -13.44 10.14
C PRO A 145 31.97 -14.46 10.95
N VAL A 146 32.30 -15.74 10.76
CA VAL A 146 31.59 -16.86 11.38
C VAL A 146 31.85 -16.78 12.88
N MET A 147 31.06 -15.95 13.56
CA MET A 147 31.06 -15.92 15.01
C MET A 147 30.41 -17.20 15.51
N LEU A 148 31.02 -17.81 16.51
CA LEU A 148 30.55 -19.05 17.11
C LEU A 148 29.09 -18.90 17.53
N GLY A 149 28.21 -19.70 16.91
CA GLY A 149 26.79 -19.82 17.28
C GLY A 149 25.77 -19.11 16.39
N ILE A 150 26.18 -18.35 15.36
CA ILE A 150 25.24 -17.56 14.53
C ILE A 150 25.39 -17.93 13.04
N LYS A 151 24.31 -18.41 12.43
CA LYS A 151 24.28 -18.82 11.00
C LYS A 151 24.11 -17.65 10.03
N PHE A 152 23.36 -16.64 10.45
CA PHE A 152 23.09 -15.42 9.68
C PHE A 152 23.31 -14.26 10.66
N GLY A 153 24.14 -13.28 10.30
CA GLY A 153 24.66 -12.24 11.21
C GLY A 153 23.65 -11.60 12.16
N LEU A 154 24.15 -10.96 13.22
CA LEU A 154 23.29 -10.37 14.25
C LEU A 154 22.43 -9.23 13.68
N PRO A 155 21.16 -9.11 14.13
CA PRO A 155 20.35 -7.94 13.81
C PRO A 155 20.94 -6.69 14.46
N ALA A 156 20.77 -5.54 13.81
CA ALA A 156 21.15 -4.26 14.38
C ALA A 156 20.34 -3.97 15.66
N LEU A 157 21.04 -3.65 16.76
CA LEU A 157 20.46 -3.26 18.03
C LEU A 157 20.59 -1.73 18.20
N PRO A 158 19.60 -1.04 18.78
CA PRO A 158 18.35 -1.55 19.34
C PRO A 158 17.33 -1.94 18.25
N ILE A 159 16.61 -3.04 18.50
CA ILE A 159 15.55 -3.51 17.61
C ILE A 159 14.46 -2.42 17.53
N PRO A 160 13.95 -2.07 16.33
CA PRO A 160 12.87 -1.08 16.19
C PRO A 160 11.61 -1.52 16.95
N SER A 161 10.83 -0.55 17.43
CA SER A 161 9.61 -0.78 18.22
C SER A 161 8.62 -1.71 17.53
N ASP A 162 8.52 -1.61 16.21
CA ASP A 162 7.49 -2.27 15.40
C ASP A 162 7.77 -3.77 15.20
N ALA A 163 9.02 -4.20 15.40
CA ALA A 163 9.38 -5.61 15.38
C ALA A 163 8.94 -6.35 16.65
N HIS A 164 8.59 -5.62 17.71
CA HIS A 164 8.10 -6.23 18.94
C HIS A 164 6.65 -6.70 18.80
N LEU A 165 6.38 -7.99 19.04
CA LEU A 165 5.05 -8.61 18.84
C LEU A 165 3.90 -7.82 19.50
N LYS A 166 4.09 -7.32 20.74
CA LYS A 166 3.04 -6.56 21.46
C LYS A 166 2.87 -5.12 20.96
N TYR A 167 3.87 -4.57 20.28
CA TYR A 167 3.92 -3.19 19.78
C TYR A 167 4.06 -3.13 18.26
N ARG A 168 3.59 -4.18 17.56
CA ARG A 168 3.66 -4.31 16.11
C ARG A 168 3.02 -3.15 15.34
N TYR A 169 1.95 -2.59 15.88
CA TYR A 169 1.20 -1.51 15.24
C TYR A 169 1.43 -0.20 15.98
N ASP A 170 1.30 0.90 15.24
CA ASP A 170 1.34 2.25 15.79
C ASP A 170 0.42 2.39 17.03
N PRO A 171 0.87 3.08 18.09
CA PRO A 171 0.12 3.21 19.33
C PRO A 171 -1.26 3.85 19.16
N VAL A 172 -1.44 4.76 18.20
CA VAL A 172 -2.73 5.38 17.91
C VAL A 172 -3.66 4.37 17.26
N VAL A 173 -3.18 3.65 16.25
CA VAL A 173 -3.96 2.60 15.59
C VAL A 173 -4.40 1.55 16.61
N LYS A 174 -3.47 1.07 17.44
CA LYS A 174 -3.76 0.12 18.53
C LYS A 174 -4.78 0.65 19.54
N GLN A 175 -4.68 1.94 19.89
CA GLN A 175 -5.61 2.57 20.81
C GLN A 175 -7.02 2.68 20.22
N VAL A 176 -7.15 3.11 18.96
CA VAL A 176 -8.44 3.23 18.28
C VAL A 176 -9.07 1.86 18.04
N THR A 177 -8.29 0.85 17.63
CA THR A 177 -8.81 -0.53 17.47
C THR A 177 -9.39 -1.06 18.77
N ASN A 178 -8.77 -0.77 19.91
CA ASN A 178 -9.28 -1.20 21.21
C ASN A 178 -10.57 -0.47 21.60
N LEU A 179 -10.73 0.79 21.21
CA LEU A 179 -11.95 1.56 21.45
C LEU A 179 -13.09 1.18 20.49
N LEU A 180 -12.77 0.70 19.29
CA LEU A 180 -13.74 0.12 18.36
C LEU A 180 -14.23 -1.28 18.80
N MET A 181 -13.41 -2.01 19.56
CA MET A 181 -13.70 -3.37 19.99
C MET A 181 -14.89 -3.41 20.96
N ARG A 182 -15.85 -4.29 20.68
CA ARG A 182 -16.99 -4.60 21.55
C ARG A 182 -17.03 -6.10 21.84
N HIS A 183 -17.44 -6.48 23.05
CA HIS A 183 -17.57 -7.87 23.48
C HIS A 183 -16.31 -8.74 23.27
N GLY A 184 -15.11 -8.13 23.36
CA GLY A 184 -13.83 -8.84 23.13
C GLY A 184 -13.55 -9.24 21.68
N LYS A 185 -14.35 -8.79 20.70
CA LYS A 185 -14.20 -9.15 19.28
C LYS A 185 -13.12 -8.31 18.59
N LEU A 186 -11.86 -8.61 18.89
CA LEU A 186 -10.68 -7.87 18.39
C LEU A 186 -10.56 -7.97 16.85
N SER A 187 -10.74 -9.15 16.28
CA SER A 187 -10.62 -9.38 14.82
C SER A 187 -11.58 -8.51 13.99
N ILE A 188 -12.80 -8.26 14.49
CA ILE A 188 -13.77 -7.37 13.86
C ILE A 188 -13.31 -5.92 13.96
N ALA A 189 -12.78 -5.50 15.10
CA ALA A 189 -12.27 -4.15 15.28
C ALA A 189 -11.04 -3.87 14.38
N GLN A 190 -10.14 -4.85 14.25
CA GLN A 190 -9.02 -4.78 13.30
C GLN A 190 -9.49 -4.67 11.85
N ARG A 191 -10.49 -5.46 11.46
CA ARG A 191 -11.09 -5.36 10.11
C ARG A 191 -11.75 -3.98 9.89
N ASN A 192 -12.47 -3.46 10.87
CA ASN A 192 -13.07 -2.13 10.75
C ASN A 192 -11.99 -1.04 10.63
N MET A 193 -10.90 -1.16 11.39
CA MET A 193 -9.75 -0.25 11.28
C MET A 193 -9.10 -0.32 9.90
N SER A 194 -8.88 -1.52 9.34
CA SER A 194 -8.31 -1.63 8.00
C SER A 194 -9.21 -0.97 6.96
N LEU A 195 -10.54 -1.15 7.05
CA LEU A 195 -11.50 -0.46 6.19
C LEU A 195 -11.48 1.07 6.36
N ILE A 196 -11.31 1.58 7.58
CA ILE A 196 -11.17 3.02 7.84
C ILE A 196 -9.92 3.56 7.13
N LEU A 197 -8.77 2.91 7.30
CA LEU A 197 -7.51 3.34 6.68
C LEU A 197 -7.56 3.25 5.16
N THR A 198 -8.18 2.20 4.60
CA THR A 198 -8.39 2.07 3.15
C THR A 198 -9.26 3.21 2.63
N HIS A 199 -10.33 3.57 3.34
CA HIS A 199 -11.18 4.69 2.94
C HIS A 199 -10.43 6.03 2.95
N LEU A 200 -9.60 6.27 3.97
CA LEU A 200 -8.74 7.47 4.01
C LEU A 200 -7.74 7.50 2.85
N ARG A 201 -7.23 6.33 2.43
CA ARG A 201 -6.31 6.20 1.31
C ARG A 201 -6.96 6.51 -0.04
N THR A 202 -8.22 6.15 -0.20
CA THR A 202 -8.98 6.37 -1.45
C THR A 202 -9.72 7.70 -1.49
N SER A 203 -9.88 8.38 -0.35
CA SER A 203 -10.53 9.69 -0.30
C SER A 203 -9.63 10.77 -0.90
N PRO A 204 -10.22 11.81 -1.53
CA PRO A 204 -9.43 12.93 -2.03
C PRO A 204 -8.72 13.69 -0.90
N PRO A 205 -7.68 14.47 -1.21
CA PRO A 205 -7.02 15.33 -0.23
C PRO A 205 -8.02 16.27 0.46
N PRO A 206 -8.01 16.37 1.80
CA PRO A 206 -8.96 17.19 2.53
C PRO A 206 -8.67 18.69 2.37
N THR A 207 -9.74 19.48 2.37
CA THR A 207 -9.67 20.95 2.34
C THR A 207 -9.60 21.50 3.77
N ILE A 208 -8.42 21.98 4.18
CA ILE A 208 -8.19 22.45 5.56
C ILE A 208 -8.84 23.83 5.76
N ASN A 209 -9.66 23.97 6.79
CA ASN A 209 -10.25 25.25 7.16
C ASN A 209 -9.27 26.09 8.00
N PRO A 210 -8.90 27.32 7.56
CA PRO A 210 -7.98 28.18 8.30
C PRO A 210 -8.50 28.60 9.69
N ALA A 211 -9.82 28.64 9.90
CA ALA A 211 -10.43 28.99 11.18
C ALA A 211 -10.24 27.89 12.25
N ARG A 212 -9.98 26.65 11.83
CA ARG A 212 -9.76 25.50 12.72
C ARG A 212 -8.43 24.84 12.34
N PRO A 213 -7.30 25.47 12.71
CA PRO A 213 -5.99 24.95 12.36
C PRO A 213 -5.75 23.60 13.04
N LEU A 214 -5.03 22.75 12.33
CA LEU A 214 -4.58 21.46 12.82
C LEU A 214 -3.40 21.64 13.78
N ILE A 215 -2.84 20.53 14.26
CA ILE A 215 -1.64 20.58 15.10
C ILE A 215 -0.48 21.22 14.32
N PRO A 216 0.36 22.08 14.96
CA PRO A 216 1.52 22.64 14.28
C PRO A 216 2.49 21.54 13.83
N GLY A 217 3.14 21.74 12.68
CA GLY A 217 4.01 20.73 12.07
C GLY A 217 3.27 19.67 11.26
N ALA A 218 1.97 19.84 11.03
CA ALA A 218 1.22 18.99 10.10
C ALA A 218 1.79 19.09 8.67
N PRO A 219 1.94 17.94 7.95
CA PRO A 219 2.33 17.96 6.55
C PRO A 219 1.22 18.57 5.67
N PRO A 220 1.54 18.94 4.41
CA PRO A 220 0.53 19.44 3.48
C PRO A 220 -0.59 18.41 3.24
N PRO A 221 -1.82 18.86 2.92
CA PRO A 221 -2.98 17.99 2.78
C PRO A 221 -2.83 16.92 1.69
N SER A 222 -1.97 17.16 0.68
CA SER A 222 -1.66 16.21 -0.39
C SER A 222 -1.02 14.91 0.10
N HIS A 223 -0.26 14.94 1.20
CA HIS A 223 0.44 13.76 1.73
C HIS A 223 -0.46 12.85 2.58
N LEU A 224 -1.63 13.35 2.99
CA LEU A 224 -2.50 12.64 3.93
C LEU A 224 -3.12 11.35 3.35
N PRO A 225 -3.66 11.32 2.12
CA PRO A 225 -4.21 10.08 1.56
C PRO A 225 -3.16 8.98 1.40
N LEU A 226 -1.92 9.34 1.02
CA LEU A 226 -0.82 8.38 0.88
C LEU A 226 -0.41 7.77 2.23
N ASN A 227 -0.50 8.55 3.30
CA ASN A 227 -0.14 8.15 4.66
C ASN A 227 -1.37 8.11 5.59
N PRO A 228 -2.23 7.08 5.50
CA PRO A 228 -3.51 7.05 6.22
C PRO A 228 -3.35 6.94 7.75
N ILE A 229 -2.22 6.39 8.24
CA ILE A 229 -1.89 6.38 9.67
C ILE A 229 -1.65 7.81 10.15
N LEU A 230 -0.84 8.58 9.41
CA LEU A 230 -0.59 9.98 9.72
C LEU A 230 -1.90 10.78 9.67
N TYR A 231 -2.72 10.58 8.64
CA TYR A 231 -4.04 11.21 8.51
C TYR A 231 -4.90 10.96 9.76
N LEU A 232 -5.00 9.70 10.21
CA LEU A 232 -5.74 9.34 11.42
C LEU A 232 -5.15 9.99 12.68
N THR A 233 -3.82 9.98 12.84
CA THR A 233 -3.14 10.56 14.03
C THR A 233 -3.38 12.07 14.12
N LEU A 234 -3.28 12.77 12.99
CA LEU A 234 -3.45 14.21 12.86
C LEU A 234 -4.89 14.61 13.21
N ALA A 235 -5.89 13.89 12.68
CA ALA A 235 -7.29 14.11 12.99
C ALA A 235 -7.58 13.98 14.50
N ILE A 236 -7.00 12.97 15.16
CA ILE A 236 -7.21 12.72 16.59
C ILE A 236 -6.49 13.77 17.45
N ASP A 237 -5.23 14.07 17.13
CA ASP A 237 -4.38 14.97 17.95
C ASP A 237 -4.79 16.44 17.83
N SER A 238 -5.38 16.86 16.70
CA SER A 238 -5.94 18.20 16.53
C SER A 238 -7.17 18.44 17.42
N VAL A 239 -8.06 17.44 17.50
CA VAL A 239 -9.32 17.51 18.26
C VAL A 239 -9.14 17.17 19.75
N ALA A 240 -8.05 16.49 20.10
CA ALA A 240 -7.70 16.15 21.46
C ALA A 240 -7.77 17.34 22.44
N PRO A 241 -8.59 17.27 23.51
CA PRO A 241 -8.62 18.31 24.52
C PRO A 241 -7.35 18.28 25.38
N LEU A 242 -6.78 19.44 25.70
CA LEU A 242 -5.57 19.53 26.53
C LEU A 242 -5.84 19.26 28.02
N LEU A 243 -7.06 19.54 28.46
CA LEU A 243 -7.48 19.44 29.85
C LEU A 243 -8.86 18.77 29.94
N ARG A 244 -9.15 18.25 31.13
CA ARG A 244 -10.51 17.86 31.55
C ARG A 244 -10.90 18.67 32.78
N ILE A 245 -12.20 18.72 33.06
CA ILE A 245 -12.72 19.34 34.27
C ILE A 245 -12.97 18.25 35.30
N ARG A 246 -12.37 18.37 36.47
CA ARG A 246 -12.65 17.56 37.65
C ARG A 246 -13.62 18.33 38.53
N SER A 247 -14.75 17.72 38.89
CA SER A 247 -15.65 18.27 39.90
C SER A 247 -15.17 17.87 41.30
N GLN A 248 -14.96 18.85 42.17
CA GLN A 248 -14.68 18.65 43.59
C GLN A 248 -15.91 19.04 44.41
N LYS A 249 -16.62 18.04 44.93
CA LYS A 249 -17.83 18.25 45.73
C LYS A 249 -17.51 19.03 47.01
N GLY A 250 -18.36 19.98 47.40
CA GLY A 250 -18.26 20.73 48.67
C GLY A 250 -17.19 21.82 48.70
N ALA A 251 -16.39 21.98 47.64
CA ALA A 251 -15.30 22.96 47.60
C ALA A 251 -15.74 24.39 47.23
N ALA A 252 -16.91 24.56 46.62
CA ALA A 252 -17.43 25.88 46.23
C ALA A 252 -18.31 26.54 47.31
N GLY A 253 -18.53 25.88 48.46
CA GLY A 253 -19.56 26.25 49.43
C GLY A 253 -20.95 25.72 49.07
N GLY A 254 -21.89 25.75 50.03
CA GLY A 254 -23.30 25.41 49.80
C GLY A 254 -23.59 24.02 49.20
N GLY A 255 -22.66 23.06 49.32
CA GLY A 255 -22.78 21.72 48.71
C GLY A 255 -22.47 21.66 47.20
N VAL A 256 -22.21 22.79 46.54
CA VAL A 256 -21.92 22.85 45.11
C VAL A 256 -20.52 22.31 44.80
N ALA A 257 -20.39 21.59 43.69
CA ALA A 257 -19.10 21.08 43.25
C ALA A 257 -18.30 22.16 42.50
N LEU A 258 -17.07 22.41 42.96
CA LEU A 258 -16.14 23.30 42.28
C LEU A 258 -15.57 22.62 41.04
N GLN A 259 -15.59 23.32 39.91
CA GLN A 259 -14.97 22.84 38.67
C GLN A 259 -13.48 23.19 38.68
N ILE A 260 -12.62 22.18 38.58
CA ILE A 260 -11.17 22.34 38.59
C ILE A 260 -10.59 21.79 37.28
N PRO A 261 -9.95 22.62 36.44
CA PRO A 261 -9.30 22.14 35.23
C PRO A 261 -8.05 21.33 35.58
N VAL A 262 -7.86 20.17 34.93
CA VAL A 262 -6.73 19.26 35.14
C VAL A 262 -6.12 18.87 33.79
N PRO A 263 -4.79 18.99 33.59
CA PRO A 263 -4.15 18.60 32.35
C PRO A 263 -4.29 17.09 32.09
N LEU A 264 -4.35 16.72 30.81
CA LEU A 264 -4.46 15.33 30.38
C LEU A 264 -3.17 14.82 29.76
N GLY A 265 -2.78 13.59 30.11
CA GLY A 265 -1.69 12.88 29.43
C GLY A 265 -2.06 12.52 27.99
N LEU A 266 -1.08 12.38 27.09
CA LEU A 266 -1.29 12.12 25.65
C LEU A 266 -2.29 10.97 25.39
N ARG A 267 -2.10 9.81 26.02
CA ARG A 267 -3.00 8.66 25.85
C ARG A 267 -4.44 8.97 26.28
N GLN A 268 -4.62 9.76 27.34
CA GLN A 268 -5.95 10.18 27.81
C GLN A 268 -6.60 11.16 26.83
N ARG A 269 -5.81 12.11 26.28
CA ARG A 269 -6.25 13.07 25.26
C ARG A 269 -6.75 12.38 23.99
N ARG A 270 -5.96 11.43 23.47
CA ARG A 270 -6.36 10.63 22.30
C ARG A 270 -7.61 9.80 22.58
N ARG A 271 -7.73 9.22 23.78
CA ARG A 271 -8.91 8.44 24.16
C ARG A 271 -10.19 9.27 24.11
N THR A 272 -10.21 10.45 24.73
CA THR A 272 -11.40 11.31 24.76
C THR A 272 -11.78 11.80 23.36
N ALA A 273 -10.79 12.17 22.53
CA ALA A 273 -11.03 12.55 21.14
C ALA A 273 -11.67 11.41 20.33
N VAL A 274 -11.12 10.20 20.43
CA VAL A 274 -11.63 9.03 19.71
C VAL A 274 -13.04 8.68 20.18
N GLU A 275 -13.31 8.72 21.49
CA GLU A 275 -14.66 8.52 22.02
C GLU A 275 -15.64 9.54 21.42
N TRP A 276 -15.26 10.81 21.29
CA TRP A 276 -16.13 11.82 20.67
C TRP A 276 -16.36 11.56 19.19
N ILE A 277 -15.30 11.23 18.44
CA ILE A 277 -15.39 10.89 17.01
C ILE A 277 -16.31 9.68 16.81
N LEU A 278 -16.16 8.63 17.62
CA LEU A 278 -17.03 7.45 17.56
C LEU A 278 -18.48 7.80 17.85
N THR A 279 -18.75 8.65 18.86
CA THR A 279 -20.13 9.09 19.16
C THR A 279 -20.74 9.94 18.03
N ALA A 280 -19.93 10.74 17.33
CA ALA A 280 -20.37 11.49 16.15
C ALA A 280 -20.65 10.55 14.98
N ALA A 281 -19.73 9.62 14.70
CA ALA A 281 -19.84 8.63 13.63
C ALA A 281 -21.07 7.73 13.79
N THR A 282 -21.42 7.35 15.03
CA THR A 282 -22.63 6.56 15.28
C THR A 282 -23.92 7.29 14.93
N LYS A 283 -23.94 8.63 15.04
CA LYS A 283 -25.10 9.47 14.72
C LYS A 283 -25.25 9.74 13.22
N ARG A 284 -24.19 9.56 12.43
CA ARG A 284 -24.28 9.72 10.97
C ARG A 284 -25.21 8.67 10.35
N LYS A 285 -25.99 9.12 9.36
CA LYS A 285 -26.81 8.25 8.52
C LYS A 285 -25.90 7.29 7.76
N ASN A 286 -26.31 6.02 7.66
CA ASN A 286 -25.60 5.04 6.86
C ASN A 286 -25.88 5.28 5.38
N ARG A 287 -24.84 5.33 4.53
CA ARG A 287 -24.98 5.60 3.09
C ARG A 287 -25.30 4.36 2.25
N GLY A 288 -24.99 3.16 2.74
CA GLY A 288 -25.18 1.92 1.99
C GLY A 288 -25.44 0.70 2.86
N SER A 289 -25.74 -0.42 2.21
CA SER A 289 -25.88 -1.72 2.85
C SER A 289 -24.55 -2.48 2.80
N GLY A 290 -24.12 -3.06 3.92
CA GLY A 290 -22.91 -3.87 3.97
C GLY A 290 -22.22 -3.88 5.33
N LYS A 291 -21.32 -4.86 5.51
CA LYS A 291 -20.54 -5.07 6.74
C LYS A 291 -19.56 -3.93 7.05
N GLY A 292 -19.27 -3.05 6.09
CA GLY A 292 -18.35 -1.91 6.21
C GLY A 292 -18.98 -0.56 6.53
N GLY A 293 -20.32 -0.45 6.63
CA GLY A 293 -20.99 0.85 6.76
C GLY A 293 -20.61 1.64 8.02
N PHE A 294 -20.29 0.96 9.12
CA PHE A 294 -19.79 1.65 10.33
C PHE A 294 -18.37 2.22 10.14
N ALA A 295 -17.47 1.45 9.53
CA ALA A 295 -16.11 1.89 9.25
C ALA A 295 -16.10 3.12 8.32
N GLN A 296 -16.94 3.10 7.29
CA GLN A 296 -17.09 4.23 6.37
C GLN A 296 -17.55 5.50 7.10
N ARG A 297 -18.58 5.41 7.96
CA ARG A 297 -19.04 6.56 8.76
C ARG A 297 -17.96 7.14 9.66
N VAL A 298 -17.13 6.29 10.26
CA VAL A 298 -15.99 6.74 11.08
C VAL A 298 -14.94 7.43 10.21
N ALA A 299 -14.61 6.88 9.04
CA ALA A 299 -13.64 7.50 8.13
C ALA A 299 -14.12 8.85 7.61
N GLU A 300 -15.39 8.98 7.25
CA GLU A 300 -15.98 10.26 6.84
C GLU A 300 -16.00 11.28 7.98
N GLU A 301 -16.13 10.85 9.25
CA GLU A 301 -15.96 11.75 10.40
C GLU A 301 -14.52 12.24 10.51
N LEU A 302 -13.54 11.36 10.33
CA LEU A 302 -12.13 11.74 10.35
C LEU A 302 -11.79 12.76 9.25
N VAL A 303 -12.33 12.58 8.04
CA VAL A 303 -12.19 13.57 6.96
C VAL A 303 -12.82 14.91 7.38
N ALA A 304 -14.06 14.90 7.87
CA ALA A 304 -14.74 16.11 8.32
C ALA A 304 -14.05 16.81 9.51
N VAL A 305 -13.34 16.05 10.36
CA VAL A 305 -12.51 16.60 11.43
C VAL A 305 -11.35 17.41 10.86
N VAL A 306 -10.61 16.84 9.90
CA VAL A 306 -9.45 17.50 9.27
C VAL A 306 -9.87 18.71 8.45
N GLU A 307 -11.03 18.65 7.80
CA GLU A 307 -11.61 19.81 7.11
C GLU A 307 -12.19 20.87 8.06
N GLY A 308 -12.23 20.60 9.38
CA GLY A 308 -12.79 21.52 10.36
C GLY A 308 -14.33 21.61 10.33
N LYS A 309 -15.04 20.69 9.68
CA LYS A 309 -16.53 20.69 9.58
C LYS A 309 -17.21 19.88 10.69
N SER A 310 -16.46 19.03 11.40
CA SER A 310 -17.05 18.17 12.45
C SER A 310 -17.58 18.96 13.66
N SER A 311 -18.66 18.47 14.27
CA SER A 311 -19.19 18.98 15.55
C SER A 311 -18.27 18.71 16.75
N VAL A 312 -17.27 17.85 16.59
CA VAL A 312 -16.34 17.49 17.66
C VAL A 312 -15.47 18.70 18.08
N TRP A 313 -15.19 19.60 17.14
CA TRP A 313 -14.51 20.87 17.42
C TRP A 313 -15.27 21.76 18.39
N GLU A 314 -16.61 21.81 18.31
CA GLU A 314 -17.43 22.58 19.25
C GLU A 314 -17.36 22.00 20.65
N ARG A 315 -17.37 20.66 20.77
CA ARG A 315 -17.21 19.96 22.04
C ARG A 315 -15.85 20.22 22.68
N ARG A 316 -14.77 20.20 21.89
CA ARG A 316 -13.42 20.58 22.33
C ARG A 316 -13.40 22.02 22.86
N ASN A 317 -13.94 22.95 22.07
CA ASN A 317 -13.96 24.37 22.42
C ASN A 317 -14.80 24.64 23.66
N ALA A 318 -15.93 23.96 23.86
CA ALA A 318 -16.75 24.08 25.06
C ALA A 318 -15.97 23.71 26.33
N ILE A 319 -15.22 22.60 26.30
CA ILE A 319 -14.39 22.19 27.44
C ILE A 319 -13.25 23.17 27.70
N HIS A 320 -12.62 23.71 26.66
CA HIS A 320 -11.56 24.70 26.82
C HIS A 320 -12.11 26.02 27.37
N LYS A 321 -13.26 26.49 26.90
CA LYS A 321 -13.95 27.68 27.43
C LYS A 321 -14.27 27.52 28.91
N LEU A 322 -14.84 26.38 29.31
CA LEU A 322 -15.11 26.07 30.71
C LEU A 322 -13.82 25.99 31.55
N GLY A 323 -12.76 25.39 31.00
CA GLY A 323 -11.45 25.34 31.65
C GLY A 323 -10.84 26.72 31.89
N VAL A 324 -10.95 27.64 30.90
CA VAL A 324 -10.49 29.03 31.02
C VAL A 324 -11.33 29.79 32.05
N ALA A 325 -12.65 29.62 32.04
CA ALA A 325 -13.53 30.24 33.04
C ALA A 325 -13.19 29.79 34.47
N ALA A 326 -12.90 28.50 34.67
CA ALA A 326 -12.60 27.90 35.96
C ALA A 326 -11.11 27.98 36.37
N ARG A 327 -10.27 28.77 35.66
CA ARG A 327 -8.82 28.84 35.92
C ARG A 327 -8.45 29.29 37.33
N ALA A 328 -9.27 30.16 37.94
CA ALA A 328 -9.04 30.66 39.30
C ALA A 328 -9.15 29.56 40.37
N ASN A 329 -9.89 28.49 40.08
CA ASN A 329 -10.16 27.40 41.02
C ASN A 329 -8.95 26.46 41.25
N LEU A 330 -7.84 26.66 40.53
CA LEU A 330 -6.62 25.87 40.68
C LEU A 330 -5.93 26.09 42.04
N ASN A 331 -5.99 27.33 42.56
CA ASN A 331 -5.30 27.73 43.79
C ASN A 331 -6.08 27.37 45.06
N LEU A 332 -7.16 26.58 44.95
CA LEU A 332 -7.88 26.11 46.13
C LEU A 332 -6.96 25.18 46.93
N ARG A 333 -6.44 25.73 48.04
CA ARG A 333 -5.59 25.03 48.99
C ARG A 333 -6.33 23.77 49.45
N ARG A 334 -5.77 22.60 49.12
CA ARG A 334 -6.23 21.32 49.69
C ARG A 334 -6.13 21.47 51.21
N ARG A 335 -7.28 21.47 51.89
CA ARG A 335 -7.32 21.16 53.31
C ARG A 335 -7.35 19.65 53.47
#